data_AF-A0AAE3JPR9-F1
#
_entry.id   AF-A0AAE3JPR9-F1
#
_cell.length_a   1.000
_cell.length_b   1.000
_cell.length_c   1.000
_cell.angle_alpha   90.00
_cell.angle_beta   90.00
_cell.angle_gamma   90.00
#
_symmetry.space_group_name_H-M   'P 1'
#
loop_
_entity.id
_entity.type
_entity.pdbx_description
1 polymer ?
#
loop_
_entity_poly.entity_id
_entity_poly.type
_entity_poly.pdbx_seq_one_letter_code
_entity_poly.pdbx_strand_id
1 'polypeptide(L)' 'MNCRNCNNTLRTDFSFCPDCGSKIIRNRLTPKSLTYDFLERYFNLDNTF' A
#
# COMPACT_ATOMS: atom_id res chain seq x y z
N MET A 1 -8.62 -13.34 7.80
CA MET A 1 -8.45 -11.87 8.03
C MET A 1 -9.48 -11.16 7.18
N ASN A 2 -10.15 -10.11 7.67
CA ASN A 2 -11.17 -9.41 6.88
C ASN A 2 -10.58 -8.21 6.15
N CYS A 3 -10.93 -8.01 4.88
CA CYS A 3 -10.52 -6.81 4.16
C CYS A 3 -11.19 -5.57 4.77
N ARG A 4 -10.46 -4.49 5.00
CA ARG A 4 -11.04 -3.26 5.57
C ARG A 4 -11.91 -2.45 4.59
N ASN A 5 -11.80 -2.74 3.29
CA ASN A 5 -12.54 -2.04 2.24
C ASN A 5 -13.88 -2.72 1.92
N CYS A 6 -13.87 -4.04 1.67
CA CYS A 6 -15.09 -4.79 1.33
C CYS A 6 -15.59 -5.72 2.46
N ASN A 7 -14.89 -5.77 3.60
CA ASN A 7 -15.20 -6.64 4.73
C ASN A 7 -15.30 -8.14 4.40
N ASN A 8 -14.85 -8.56 3.22
CA ASN A 8 -14.85 -9.94 2.79
C ASN A 8 -13.77 -10.74 3.55
N THR A 9 -13.98 -12.05 3.70
CA THR A 9 -13.03 -12.96 4.34
C THR A 9 -11.87 -13.25 3.40
N LEU A 10 -10.67 -12.80 3.76
CA LEU A 10 -9.45 -13.04 3.00
C LEU A 10 -8.50 -13.99 3.73
N ARG A 11 -7.76 -14.73 2.92
CA ARG A 11 -6.67 -15.59 3.37
C ARG A 11 -5.38 -14.79 3.51
N THR A 12 -4.64 -15.04 4.59
CA THR A 12 -3.46 -14.27 5.04
C THR A 12 -2.28 -14.23 4.07
N ASP A 13 -2.34 -14.97 2.97
CA ASP A 13 -1.30 -15.03 1.95
C ASP A 13 -1.45 -13.95 0.87
N PHE A 14 -2.63 -13.35 0.69
CA PHE A 14 -2.88 -12.36 -0.36
C PHE A 14 -2.37 -10.96 -0.03
N SER A 15 -1.52 -10.39 -0.89
CA SER A 15 -1.02 -9.00 -0.79
C SER A 15 -2.04 -7.96 -1.23
N PHE A 16 -3.00 -8.36 -2.07
CA PHE A 16 -4.10 -7.53 -2.57
C PHE A 16 -5.41 -8.31 -2.45
N CYS A 17 -6.50 -7.60 -2.18
CA CYS A 17 -7.82 -8.20 -2.13
C CYS A 17 -8.28 -8.55 -3.56
N PRO A 18 -8.62 -9.82 -3.86
CA PRO A 18 -9.12 -10.20 -5.19
C PRO A 18 -10.50 -9.62 -5.50
N ASP A 19 -11.26 -9.24 -4.47
CA ASP A 19 -12.64 -8.77 -4.58
C ASP A 19 -12.71 -7.26 -4.83
N CYS A 20 -11.88 -6.46 -4.14
CA CYS A 20 -11.91 -5.00 -4.25
C CYS A 20 -10.60 -4.35 -4.70
N GLY A 21 -9.56 -5.13 -4.99
CA GLY A 21 -8.25 -4.62 -5.43
C GLY A 21 -7.43 -3.89 -4.37
N SER A 22 -7.97 -3.67 -3.17
CA SER A 22 -7.26 -2.95 -2.10
C SER A 22 -6.03 -3.72 -1.60
N LYS A 23 -4.93 -3.01 -1.37
CA LYS A 23 -3.69 -3.58 -0.81
C LYS A 23 -3.90 -3.97 0.65
N ILE A 24 -3.54 -5.19 1.00
CA ILE A 24 -3.62 -5.68 2.38
C ILE A 24 -2.42 -5.17 3.17
N ILE A 25 -2.68 -4.18 4.01
CA ILE A 25 -1.68 -3.56 4.88
C ILE A 25 -1.52 -4.43 6.13
N ARG A 26 -0.52 -5.33 6.11
CA ARG A 26 -0.20 -6.23 7.24
C ARG A 26 0.68 -5.57 8.32
N ASN A 27 1.46 -4.58 7.92
CA ASN A 27 2.31 -3.79 8.82
C ASN A 27 1.69 -2.40 9.00
N ARG A 28 1.79 -1.80 10.20
CA ARG A 28 1.40 -0.39 10.36
C ARG A 28 2.22 0.47 9.40
N LEU A 29 1.54 1.15 8.48
CA LEU A 29 2.14 2.22 7.68
C LEU A 29 2.62 3.28 8.66
N THR A 30 3.94 3.46 8.76
CA THR A 30 4.49 4.62 9.47
C THR A 30 4.48 5.77 8.46
N PRO A 31 3.82 6.90 8.74
CA PRO A 31 3.70 7.99 7.77
C PRO A 31 5.07 8.48 7.28
N LYS A 32 6.10 8.43 8.13
CA LYS A 32 7.49 8.76 7.79
C LYS A 32 8.07 7.90 6.65
N SER A 33 7.75 6.61 6.62
CA SER A 33 8.26 5.70 5.57
C SER A 33 7.50 5.89 4.25
N LEU A 34 6.20 6.20 4.33
CA LEU A 34 5.39 6.47 3.13
C LEU A 34 5.78 7.79 2.47
N THR A 35 6.05 8.84 3.26
CA THR A 35 6.51 10.12 2.73
C THR A 35 7.92 10.04 2.14
N TYR A 36 8.81 9.24 2.73
CA TYR A 36 10.16 9.04 2.22
C TYR A 36 10.14 8.36 0.84
N ASP A 37 9.41 7.25 0.70
CA ASP A 37 9.30 6.53 -0.59
C ASP A 37 8.61 7.40 -1.66
N PHE A 38 7.60 8.20 -1.28
CA PHE A 38 6.93 9.12 -2.20
C PHE A 38 7.85 10.26 -2.67
N LEU A 39 8.60 10.90 -1.76
CA LEU A 39 9.57 11.93 -2.12
C LEU A 39 10.68 11.34 -3.00
N GLU A 40 11.16 10.13 -2.69
CA GLU A 40 12.15 9.50 -3.55
C GLU A 40 11.59 9.14 -4.94
N ARG A 41 10.34 8.69 -5.05
CA ARG A 41 9.79 8.31 -6.36
C ARG A 41 9.40 9.51 -7.22
N TYR A 42 8.86 10.55 -6.60
CA TYR A 42 8.23 11.67 -7.29
C TYR A 42 9.13 12.91 -7.36
N PHE A 43 9.93 13.14 -6.32
CA PHE A 43 10.82 14.30 -6.22
C PHE A 43 12.21 14.04 -6.81
N ASN A 44 12.63 12.78 -7.02
CA ASN A 44 13.82 12.46 -7.82
C ASN A 44 13.59 12.61 -9.35
N LEU A 45 12.43 13.11 -9.79
CA LEU A 45 12.16 13.45 -11.19
C LEU A 45 12.42 14.93 -11.52
N ASP A 46 12.95 15.72 -10.60
CA ASP A 46 13.53 17.05 -10.90
C ASP A 46 14.94 16.97 -11.52
N ASN A 47 15.34 15.79 -12.01
CA ASN A 47 16.60 15.58 -12.73
C ASN A 47 16.42 14.90 -14.09
N THR A 48 15.27 15.10 -14.74
CA THR A 48 15.18 14.95 -16.19
C THR A 48 15.27 16.36 -16.81
N PHE A 49 16.49 16.67 -17.23
CA PHE A 49 17.02 17.77 -18.07
C PHE A 49 16.05 18.83 -18.62
#